data_AF-A0A5N6HRI9-F1
#
_entry.id   AF-A0A5N6HRI9-F1
#
_cell.length_a   1.000
_cell.length_b   1.000
_cell.length_c   1.000
_cell.angle_alpha   90.00
_cell.angle_beta   90.00
_cell.angle_gamma   90.00
#
_symmetry.space_group_name_H-M   'P 1'
#
loop_
_entity.id
_entity.type
_entity.pdbx_description
1 polymer ?
#
loop_
_entity_poly.entity_id
_entity_poly.type
_entity_poly.pdbx_seq_one_letter_code
_entity_poly.pdbx_strand_id
1 'polypeptide(L)'
;MPSSRLSREVQSFNLPSWRRKKLAGELGIPTRVVSMPSIGVSEKRPETYQKTVLSDSPHIVSVEAYVSTIWARLCTASISMDSFGYSGAGSVNFRHFDLDSDSIARKIQWHVQGTHITAKRWVRLEQKII
;
A
#
# COMPACT_ATOMS: atom_id res chain seq x y z
N MET A 1 -5.84 30.27 -22.35
CA MET A 1 -5.08 29.00 -22.45
C MET A 1 -4.76 28.49 -21.06
N PRO A 2 -5.35 27.39 -20.57
CA PRO A 2 -5.10 26.90 -19.23
C PRO A 2 -4.33 25.57 -19.26
N SER A 3 -3.05 25.54 -18.90
CA SER A 3 -2.35 24.26 -18.68
C SER A 3 -1.28 24.29 -17.57
N SER A 4 -1.23 25.33 -16.74
CA SER A 4 -0.27 25.39 -15.62
C SER A 4 -0.84 24.95 -14.26
N ARG A 5 -2.15 24.64 -14.18
CA ARG A 5 -2.84 24.35 -12.91
C ARG A 5 -3.02 22.86 -12.60
N LEU A 6 -2.95 21.99 -13.62
CA LEU A 6 -3.21 20.54 -13.47
C LEU A 6 -2.00 19.73 -12.98
N SER A 7 -0.78 20.29 -13.01
CA SER A 7 0.43 19.58 -12.53
C SER A 7 0.66 19.75 -11.02
N ARG A 8 -0.04 20.66 -10.35
CA ARG A 8 0.04 20.88 -8.89
C ARG A 8 -1.08 20.19 -8.10
N GLU A 9 -2.08 19.66 -8.79
CA GLU A 9 -3.30 19.06 -8.22
C GLU A 9 -3.31 17.53 -8.21
N VAL A 10 -2.19 16.87 -8.53
CA VAL A 10 -1.95 15.53 -7.97
C VAL A 10 -1.70 15.78 -6.50
N GLN A 11 -2.78 15.84 -5.72
CA GLN A 11 -2.78 16.01 -4.28
C GLN A 11 -1.89 14.94 -3.68
N SER A 12 -0.62 15.31 -3.50
CA SER A 12 0.24 14.88 -2.42
C SER A 12 -0.41 15.37 -1.13
N PHE A 13 -1.59 14.82 -0.84
CA PHE A 13 -2.19 14.90 0.47
C PHE A 13 -1.21 14.14 1.36
N ASN A 14 -0.44 14.91 2.12
CA ASN A 14 0.55 14.42 3.09
C ASN A 14 -0.15 13.45 4.05
N LEU A 15 -0.22 12.18 3.68
CA LEU A 15 -0.24 11.09 4.65
C LEU A 15 1.03 11.23 5.48
N PRO A 16 0.95 11.01 6.80
CA PRO A 16 1.98 11.47 7.72
C PRO A 16 3.34 10.90 7.31
N SER A 17 4.28 11.81 7.04
CA SER A 17 5.56 11.58 6.35
C SER A 17 6.47 10.51 6.96
N TRP A 18 6.14 9.98 8.14
CA TRP A 18 6.93 9.00 8.87
C TRP A 18 6.97 7.63 8.18
N ARG A 19 5.88 7.16 7.56
CA ARG A 19 5.87 5.84 6.87
C ARG A 19 6.84 5.82 5.68
N ARG A 20 6.79 6.90 4.88
CA ARG A 20 7.73 7.11 3.77
C ARG A 20 9.16 7.20 4.26
N LYS A 21 9.41 7.98 5.32
CA LYS A 21 10.76 8.13 5.90
C LYS A 21 11.36 6.80 6.32
N LYS A 22 10.56 5.91 6.92
CA LYS A 22 11.03 4.59 7.35
C LYS A 22 11.45 3.70 6.17
N LEU A 23 10.57 3.55 5.17
CA LEU A 23 10.84 2.72 4.00
C LEU A 23 11.98 3.25 3.13
N ALA A 24 12.00 4.57 2.87
CA ALA A 24 13.03 5.18 2.04
C ALA A 24 14.37 5.35 2.77
N GLY A 25 14.34 5.61 4.08
CA GLY A 25 15.54 5.89 4.89
C GLY A 25 16.22 4.62 5.41
N GLU A 26 15.47 3.70 6.02
CA GLU A 26 16.06 2.52 6.69
C GLU A 26 16.23 1.34 5.74
N LEU A 27 15.30 1.17 4.79
CA LEU A 27 15.28 0.01 3.89
C LEU A 27 15.78 0.34 2.47
N GLY A 28 16.03 1.63 2.18
CA GLY A 28 16.48 2.08 0.86
C GLY A 28 15.45 1.85 -0.26
N ILE A 29 14.17 1.64 0.08
CA ILE A 29 13.12 1.37 -0.91
C ILE A 29 12.51 2.72 -1.35
N PRO A 30 12.66 3.14 -2.62
CA PRO A 30 12.04 4.36 -3.10
C PRO A 30 10.52 4.20 -3.05
N THR A 31 9.87 4.99 -2.21
CA THR A 31 8.42 4.88 -1.96
C THR A 31 7.69 6.18 -2.25
N ARG A 32 6.56 6.04 -2.96
CA ARG A 32 5.55 7.08 -3.13
C ARG A 32 4.36 6.72 -2.26
N VAL A 33 3.86 7.67 -1.49
CA VAL A 33 2.66 7.49 -0.68
C VAL A 33 1.52 8.26 -1.36
N VAL A 34 0.42 7.55 -1.61
CA VAL A 34 -0.78 8.09 -2.25
C VAL A 34 -1.92 8.02 -1.26
N SER A 35 -2.63 9.13 -1.06
CA SER A 35 -3.89 9.15 -0.31
C SER A 35 -5.05 8.92 -1.26
N MET A 36 -5.91 7.96 -0.95
CA MET A 36 -7.03 7.56 -1.81
C MET A 36 -8.32 7.47 -0.97
N PRO A 37 -8.98 8.60 -0.67
CA PRO A 37 -10.12 8.65 0.25
C PRO A 37 -11.42 8.08 -0.33
N SER A 38 -11.54 7.99 -1.67
CA SER A 38 -12.71 7.41 -2.32
C SER A 38 -12.31 6.73 -3.62
N ILE A 39 -12.40 5.39 -3.61
CA ILE A 39 -12.08 4.55 -4.76
C ILE A 39 -13.04 4.84 -5.91
N GLY A 40 -14.35 4.92 -5.65
CA GLY A 40 -15.35 5.17 -6.70
C GLY A 40 -15.20 6.54 -7.38
N VAL A 41 -14.67 7.56 -6.69
CA VAL A 41 -14.35 8.85 -7.33
C VAL A 41 -13.09 8.72 -8.19
N SER A 42 -12.09 7.99 -7.71
CA SER A 42 -10.85 7.76 -8.47
C SER A 42 -11.07 6.92 -9.72
N GLU A 43 -11.91 5.89 -9.65
CA GLU A 43 -12.25 5.03 -10.80
C GLU A 43 -12.99 5.79 -11.91
N LYS A 44 -13.76 6.83 -11.56
CA LYS A 44 -14.42 7.71 -12.54
C LYS A 44 -13.46 8.67 -13.24
N ARG A 45 -12.22 8.83 -12.75
CA ARG A 45 -11.22 9.68 -13.40
C ARG A 45 -10.62 8.97 -14.61
N PRO A 46 -10.17 9.71 -15.64
CA PRO A 46 -9.56 9.12 -16.82
C PRO A 46 -8.34 8.26 -16.46
N GLU A 47 -8.08 7.22 -17.24
CA GLU A 47 -6.99 6.26 -17.02
C GLU A 47 -5.62 6.95 -16.91
N THR A 48 -5.40 8.04 -17.66
CA THR A 48 -4.18 8.84 -17.60
C THR A 48 -3.93 9.46 -16.22
N TYR A 49 -5.00 9.88 -15.53
CA TYR A 49 -4.90 10.37 -14.14
C TYR A 49 -4.55 9.22 -13.19
N GLN A 50 -5.21 8.08 -13.33
CA GLN A 50 -4.96 6.91 -12.49
C GLN A 50 -3.51 6.41 -12.62
N LYS A 51 -2.99 6.33 -13.85
CA LYS A 51 -1.57 6.00 -14.12
C LYS A 51 -0.60 7.02 -13.54
N THR A 52 -0.93 8.31 -13.62
CA THR A 52 -0.09 9.37 -13.03
C THR A 52 0.00 9.23 -11.50
N VAL A 53 -1.11 8.86 -10.86
CA VAL A 53 -1.21 8.70 -9.40
C VAL A 53 -0.51 7.43 -8.94
N LEU A 54 -0.89 6.27 -9.50
CA LEU A 54 -0.39 4.95 -9.07
C LEU A 54 1.02 4.64 -9.61
N SER A 55 1.47 5.36 -10.65
CA SER A 55 2.70 5.10 -11.38
C SER A 55 2.72 3.73 -12.07
N ASP A 56 3.64 3.52 -13.00
CA ASP A 56 3.89 2.20 -13.61
C ASP A 56 4.74 1.28 -12.69
N SER A 57 4.58 1.43 -11.36
CA SER A 57 5.30 0.61 -10.40
C SER A 57 4.79 -0.83 -10.46
N PRO A 58 5.65 -1.84 -10.53
CA PRO A 58 5.22 -3.24 -10.40
C PRO A 58 4.77 -3.59 -8.98
N HIS A 59 5.03 -2.71 -8.00
CA HIS A 59 4.64 -2.87 -6.60
C HIS A 59 3.74 -1.71 -6.18
N ILE A 60 2.43 -1.97 -6.13
CA ILE A 60 1.41 -1.04 -5.64
C ILE A 60 0.74 -1.73 -4.46
N VAL A 61 1.01 -1.24 -3.25
CA VAL A 61 0.54 -1.88 -2.01
C VAL A 61 -0.49 -0.99 -1.33
N SER A 62 -1.70 -1.49 -1.12
CA SER A 62 -2.70 -0.80 -0.29
C SER A 62 -2.48 -1.10 1.20
N VAL A 63 -2.86 -0.15 2.06
CA VAL A 63 -2.80 -0.33 3.51
C VAL A 63 -4.06 0.26 4.11
N GLU A 64 -4.96 -0.60 4.58
CA GLU A 64 -6.23 -0.20 5.17
C GLU A 64 -6.67 -1.18 6.26
N ALA A 65 -7.18 -0.67 7.38
CA ALA A 65 -7.78 -1.48 8.45
C ALA A 65 -9.19 -1.96 8.06
N TYR A 66 -9.30 -2.60 6.90
CA TYR A 66 -10.55 -3.12 6.34
C TYR A 66 -10.27 -4.30 5.41
N VAL A 67 -11.29 -4.81 4.72
CA VAL A 67 -11.18 -5.95 3.79
C VAL A 67 -10.34 -5.59 2.56
N SER A 68 -9.50 -6.53 2.12
CA SER A 68 -8.56 -6.36 1.01
C SER A 68 -9.21 -6.31 -0.38
N THR A 69 -10.42 -6.86 -0.52
CA THR A 69 -11.07 -7.12 -1.82
C THR A 69 -11.34 -5.87 -2.63
N ILE A 70 -11.57 -4.73 -1.98
CA ILE A 70 -11.85 -3.46 -2.63
C ILE A 70 -10.60 -2.95 -3.39
N TRP A 71 -9.40 -3.28 -2.91
CA TRP A 71 -8.13 -2.84 -3.50
C TRP A 71 -7.59 -3.74 -4.61
N ALA A 72 -8.12 -4.97 -4.75
CA ALA A 72 -7.59 -5.98 -5.67
C ALA A 72 -7.61 -5.54 -7.16
N ARG A 73 -8.40 -4.52 -7.50
CA ARG A 73 -8.48 -3.94 -8.85
C ARG A 73 -7.40 -2.89 -9.15
N LEU A 74 -6.84 -2.28 -8.11
CA LEU A 74 -5.93 -1.14 -8.21
C LEU A 74 -4.51 -1.46 -7.73
N CYS A 75 -4.36 -2.45 -6.85
CA CYS A 75 -3.12 -2.74 -6.15
C CYS A 75 -2.66 -4.17 -6.42
N THR A 76 -1.34 -4.38 -6.42
CA THR A 76 -0.72 -5.70 -6.58
C THR A 76 -0.71 -6.50 -5.27
N ALA A 77 -0.72 -5.80 -4.14
CA ALA A 77 -0.86 -6.40 -2.82
C ALA A 77 -1.65 -5.48 -1.87
N SER A 78 -2.20 -6.07 -0.82
CA SER A 78 -2.97 -5.34 0.21
C SER A 78 -2.52 -5.77 1.60
N ILE A 79 -2.29 -4.81 2.49
CA ILE A 79 -2.12 -5.04 3.92
C ILE A 79 -3.43 -4.63 4.59
N SER A 80 -4.16 -5.62 5.07
CA SER A 80 -5.58 -5.53 5.41
C SER A 80 -5.91 -6.36 6.64
N MET A 81 -7.14 -6.24 7.12
CA MET A 81 -7.69 -7.11 8.17
C MET A 81 -8.34 -8.35 7.54
N ASP A 82 -8.06 -9.51 8.11
CA ASP A 82 -8.60 -10.81 7.64
C ASP A 82 -9.68 -11.39 8.57
N SER A 83 -9.96 -10.74 9.69
CA SER A 83 -10.99 -11.13 10.66
C SER A 83 -11.67 -9.91 11.29
N PHE A 84 -12.71 -10.17 12.07
CA PHE A 84 -13.39 -9.12 12.81
C PHE A 84 -12.48 -8.48 13.87
N GLY A 85 -12.77 -7.22 14.17
CA GLY A 85 -12.05 -6.47 15.20
C GLY A 85 -12.23 -7.03 16.61
N TYR A 86 -11.35 -6.60 17.50
CA TYR A 86 -11.39 -6.95 18.92
C TYR A 86 -11.73 -5.72 19.77
N SER A 87 -12.39 -5.94 20.90
CA SER A 87 -12.58 -4.87 21.89
C SER A 87 -11.27 -4.64 22.63
N GLY A 88 -10.73 -3.44 22.55
CA GLY A 88 -9.43 -3.11 23.13
C GLY A 88 -8.89 -1.77 22.65
N ALA A 89 -7.71 -1.40 23.15
CA ALA A 89 -7.03 -0.19 22.72
C ALA A 89 -6.63 -0.30 21.24
N GLY A 90 -6.78 0.80 20.49
CA GLY A 90 -6.45 0.83 19.07
C GLY A 90 -5.03 0.37 18.78
N SER A 91 -4.03 0.84 19.52
CA SER A 91 -2.62 0.44 19.34
C SER A 91 -2.39 -1.07 19.46
N VAL A 92 -3.12 -1.75 20.35
CA VAL A 92 -3.04 -3.20 20.54
C VAL A 92 -3.68 -3.92 19.35
N ASN A 93 -4.85 -3.45 18.91
CA ASN A 93 -5.53 -4.00 17.73
C ASN A 93 -4.70 -3.82 16.46
N PHE A 94 -4.11 -2.63 16.25
CA PHE A 94 -3.24 -2.37 15.11
C PHE A 94 -2.03 -3.31 15.09
N ARG A 95 -1.42 -3.59 16.25
CA ARG A 95 -0.34 -4.58 16.35
C ARG A 95 -0.81 -6.01 16.10
N HIS A 96 -1.99 -6.38 16.61
CA HIS A 96 -2.59 -7.70 16.38
C HIS A 96 -2.82 -7.97 14.89
N PHE A 97 -3.28 -6.96 14.15
CA PHE A 97 -3.50 -7.05 12.71
C PHE A 97 -2.26 -6.69 11.87
N ASP A 98 -1.07 -6.53 12.48
CA ASP A 98 0.16 -6.16 11.78
C ASP A 98 0.06 -4.86 10.95
N LEU A 99 -0.76 -3.93 11.40
CA LEU A 99 -0.98 -2.61 10.80
C LEU A 99 -0.15 -1.51 11.49
N ASP A 100 0.77 -1.88 12.37
CA ASP A 100 1.79 -0.99 12.90
C ASP A 100 2.91 -0.69 11.89
N SER A 101 3.70 0.33 12.21
CA SER A 101 4.78 0.83 11.37
C SER A 101 5.79 -0.22 10.93
N ASP A 102 6.16 -1.10 11.86
CA ASP A 102 7.24 -2.06 11.70
C ASP A 102 6.74 -3.27 10.94
N SER A 103 5.57 -3.78 11.28
CA SER A 103 4.93 -4.88 10.54
C SER A 103 4.64 -4.51 9.09
N ILE A 104 4.15 -3.29 8.82
CA ILE A 104 3.94 -2.82 7.44
C ILE A 104 5.26 -2.76 6.67
N ALA A 105 6.30 -2.18 7.27
CA ALA A 105 7.60 -2.05 6.61
C ALA A 105 8.20 -3.42 6.26
N ARG A 106 8.13 -4.39 7.19
CA ARG A 106 8.55 -5.77 6.95
C ARG A 106 7.75 -6.45 5.84
N LYS A 107 6.41 -6.31 5.83
CA LYS A 107 5.55 -6.90 4.79
C LYS A 107 5.86 -6.33 3.41
N ILE A 108 6.08 -5.01 3.31
CA ILE A 108 6.48 -4.36 2.05
C ILE A 108 7.85 -4.84 1.60
N GLN A 109 8.84 -4.88 2.49
CA GLN A 109 10.17 -5.37 2.16
C GLN A 109 10.13 -6.82 1.67
N TRP A 110 9.40 -7.68 2.38
CA TRP A 110 9.22 -9.07 1.98
C TRP A 110 8.50 -9.19 0.62
N HIS A 111 7.49 -8.35 0.35
CA HIS A 111 6.83 -8.33 -0.97
C HIS A 111 7.80 -7.92 -2.08
N VAL A 112 8.57 -6.86 -1.89
CA VAL A 112 9.53 -6.36 -2.89
C VAL A 112 10.66 -7.35 -3.12
N GLN A 113 11.25 -7.92 -2.06
CA GLN A 113 12.36 -8.86 -2.15
C GLN A 113 11.91 -10.27 -2.57
N GLY A 114 10.74 -10.70 -2.09
CA GLY A 114 10.12 -11.97 -2.46
C GLY A 114 9.63 -12.00 -3.91
N THR A 115 9.47 -10.82 -4.53
CA THR A 115 9.36 -10.70 -5.99
C THR A 115 10.73 -10.82 -6.65
N HIS A 116 11.45 -11.92 -6.38
CA HIS A 116 12.30 -12.47 -7.43
C HIS A 116 11.38 -12.73 -8.62
N ILE A 117 11.83 -12.39 -9.83
CA ILE A 117 11.17 -12.68 -11.10
C ILE A 117 10.98 -14.21 -11.14
N THR A 118 9.91 -14.68 -10.52
CA THR A 118 9.64 -16.08 -10.33
C THR A 118 8.71 -16.40 -11.46
N ALA A 119 9.22 -17.10 -12.47
CA ALA A 119 8.45 -17.62 -13.60
C ALA A 119 7.32 -18.59 -13.20
N LYS A 120 6.98 -18.68 -11.91
CA LYS A 120 5.91 -19.51 -11.36
C LYS A 120 4.96 -18.67 -10.54
N ARG A 121 3.69 -18.75 -10.95
CA ARG A 121 2.55 -17.92 -10.54
C ARG A 121 2.07 -18.12 -9.08
N TRP A 122 2.57 -19.10 -8.34
CA TRP A 122 2.14 -19.36 -6.96
C TRP A 122 3.27 -19.99 -6.12
N VAL A 123 3.51 -19.44 -4.92
CA VAL A 123 4.31 -20.08 -3.86
C VAL A 123 3.57 -19.89 -2.53
N ARG A 124 3.31 -21.00 -1.84
CA ARG A 124 2.75 -21.03 -0.49
C ARG A 124 3.91 -21.08 0.51
N LEU A 125 3.96 -20.11 1.42
CA LEU A 125 4.91 -20.13 2.53
C LEU A 125 4.26 -20.77 3.75
N GLU A 126 4.57 -22.04 4.01
CA GLU A 126 4.32 -22.68 5.31
C GLU A 126 5.60 -22.63 6.14
N GLN A 127 5.47 -22.17 7.39
CA GLN A 127 6.57 -22.07 8.35
C GLN A 127 7.05 -23.47 8.75
N LYS A 128 8.33 -23.78 8.50
CA LYS A 128 8.99 -24.89 9.17
C LYS A 128 9.31 -24.48 10.61
N ILE A 129 8.61 -25.10 11.54
CA ILE A 129 8.98 -25.17 12.95
C ILE A 129 10.28 -25.98 13.02
N ILE A 130 11.30 -25.42 13.65
CA ILE A 130 12.37 -26.16 14.31
C ILE A 130 12.23 -25.85 15.80
#